data_AF-A0A258QUV2-F1
#
_entry.id   AF-A0A258QUV2-F1
#
_cell.length_a   1.000
_cell.length_b   1.000
_cell.length_c   1.000
_cell.angle_alpha   90.00
_cell.angle_beta   90.00
_cell.angle_gamma   90.00
#
_symmetry.space_group_name_H-M   'P 1'
#
loop_
_entity.id
_entity.type
_entity.pdbx_description
1 polymer ?
#
loop_
_entity_poly.entity_id
_entity_poly.type
_entity_poly.pdbx_seq_one_letter_code
_entity_poly.pdbx_strand_id
1 'polypeptide(L)'
;MPRCCAATLPQLGLLLLCAAWLLPGLIGHAPWKGGDGEHFMHLWLLLQNGIAPQTVAATPPLYYWMASATAWLTSPLLTLADGARLASGVFVALALFFTAR
;
A
#
# COMPACT_ATOMS: atom_id res chain seq x y z
N MET A 1 -24.74 -19.07 -4.78
CA MET A 1 -25.68 -18.29 -3.94
C MET A 1 -24.94 -17.07 -3.42
N PRO A 2 -25.42 -15.84 -3.66
CA PRO A 2 -24.70 -14.64 -3.22
C PRO A 2 -24.98 -14.43 -1.73
N ARG A 3 -23.95 -14.49 -0.88
CA ARG A 3 -24.09 -14.14 0.53
C ARG A 3 -24.02 -12.61 0.66
N CYS A 4 -25.14 -11.99 1.03
CA CYS A 4 -25.21 -10.57 1.30
C CYS A 4 -24.38 -10.19 2.55
N CYS A 5 -23.40 -9.31 2.32
CA CYS A 5 -23.00 -8.13 3.09
C CYS A 5 -22.65 -8.15 4.59
N ALA A 6 -22.72 -9.26 5.34
CA ALA A 6 -22.24 -9.25 6.73
C ALA A 6 -21.02 -10.16 6.90
N ALA A 7 -19.84 -9.55 7.07
CA ALA A 7 -18.67 -10.27 7.56
C ALA A 7 -19.04 -10.94 8.90
N THR A 8 -18.83 -12.24 9.00
CA THR A 8 -19.11 -12.98 10.24
C THR A 8 -18.20 -12.47 11.36
N LEU A 9 -18.64 -12.58 12.62
CA LEU A 9 -17.82 -12.20 13.79
C LEU A 9 -16.35 -12.72 13.73
N PRO A 10 -16.08 -14.00 13.37
CA PRO A 10 -14.70 -14.46 13.24
C PRO A 10 -13.93 -13.82 12.07
N GLN A 11 -14.61 -13.51 10.95
CA GLN A 11 -13.98 -12.79 9.83
C GLN A 11 -13.60 -11.36 10.22
N LEU A 12 -14.47 -10.64 10.95
CA LEU A 12 -14.16 -9.32 11.49
C LEU A 12 -12.99 -9.36 12.47
N GLY A 13 -12.95 -10.37 13.35
CA GLY A 13 -11.83 -10.58 14.26
C GLY A 13 -10.50 -10.80 13.53
N LEU A 14 -10.50 -11.61 12.47
CA LEU A 14 -9.31 -11.83 11.65
C LEU A 14 -8.85 -10.55 10.93
N LEU A 15 -9.78 -9.79 10.34
CA LEU A 15 -9.46 -8.53 9.67
C LEU A 15 -8.88 -7.49 10.63
N LEU A 16 -9.43 -7.39 11.85
CA LEU A 16 -8.89 -6.54 12.90
C LEU A 16 -7.49 -6.96 13.32
N LEU A 17 -7.23 -8.26 13.48
CA LEU A 17 -5.91 -8.78 13.80
C LEU A 17 -4.90 -8.47 12.69
N CYS A 18 -5.28 -8.67 11.43
CA CYS A 18 -4.45 -8.31 10.27
C CYS A 18 -4.15 -6.80 10.26
N ALA A 19 -5.15 -5.95 10.50
CA ALA A 19 -4.96 -4.51 10.56
C ALA A 19 -4.03 -4.10 11.71
N ALA A 20 -4.22 -4.68 12.90
CA ALA A 20 -3.39 -4.42 14.08
C ALA A 20 -1.93 -4.83 13.87
N TRP A 21 -1.67 -5.83 13.02
CA TRP A 21 -0.32 -6.26 12.67
C TRP A 21 0.31 -5.45 11.53
N LEU A 22 -0.47 -5.15 10.48
CA LEU A 22 0.01 -4.48 9.28
C LEU A 22 0.24 -2.99 9.47
N LEU A 23 -0.66 -2.29 10.17
CA LEU A 23 -0.59 -0.84 10.32
C LEU A 23 0.69 -0.38 11.03
N PRO A 24 1.10 -0.98 12.16
CA PRO A 24 2.40 -0.65 12.74
C PRO A 24 3.50 -0.96 11.75
N GLY A 25 3.55 -2.14 11.13
CA GLY A 25 4.62 -2.48 10.18
C GLY A 25 4.73 -1.58 8.95
N LEU A 26 3.68 -0.83 8.60
CA LEU A 26 3.60 0.02 7.41
C LEU A 26 3.90 1.51 7.67
N ILE A 27 3.82 1.99 8.91
CA ILE A 27 3.86 3.43 9.22
C ILE A 27 4.77 3.71 10.41
N GLY A 28 5.48 4.84 10.36
CA GLY A 28 6.16 5.40 11.52
C GLY A 28 7.60 4.90 11.68
N HIS A 29 8.21 4.47 10.58
CA HIS A 29 9.62 4.08 10.53
C HIS A 29 10.22 4.54 9.22
N ALA A 30 11.51 4.87 9.27
CA ALA A 30 12.26 5.18 8.06
C ALA A 30 12.27 3.96 7.11
N PRO A 31 12.25 4.19 5.79
CA PRO A 31 12.34 3.11 4.82
C PRO A 31 13.61 2.29 5.07
N TRP A 32 13.43 0.97 5.09
CA TRP A 32 14.53 0.05 5.33
C TRP A 32 15.51 0.04 4.13
N LYS A 33 16.77 -0.30 4.38
CA LYS A 33 17.79 -0.41 3.33
C LYS A 33 17.41 -1.52 2.33
N GLY A 34 17.62 -1.29 1.04
CA GLY A 34 17.32 -2.25 -0.03
C GLY A 34 15.98 -1.96 -0.69
N GLY A 35 15.08 -2.96 -0.73
CA GLY A 35 13.83 -2.92 -1.51
C GLY A 35 12.96 -1.68 -1.25
N ASP A 36 12.70 -1.34 0.02
CA ASP A 36 11.86 -0.19 0.37
C ASP A 36 12.48 1.15 -0.09
N GLY A 37 13.80 1.30 0.05
CA GLY A 37 14.54 2.48 -0.40
C GLY A 37 14.52 2.66 -1.92
N GLU A 38 14.73 1.59 -2.67
CA GLU A 38 14.67 1.61 -4.15
C GLU A 38 13.26 2.00 -4.64
N HIS A 39 12.21 1.41 -4.06
CA HIS A 39 10.84 1.74 -4.44
C HIS A 39 10.47 3.19 -4.10
N PHE A 40 10.90 3.68 -2.93
CA PHE A 40 10.71 5.07 -2.54
C PHE A 40 11.43 6.03 -3.50
N MET A 41 12.69 5.75 -3.85
CA MET A 41 13.46 6.57 -4.79
C MET A 41 12.79 6.64 -6.17
N HIS A 42 12.31 5.50 -6.68
CA HIS A 42 11.55 5.47 -7.93
C HIS A 42 10.26 6.30 -7.87
N LEU A 43 9.51 6.21 -6.77
CA LEU A 43 8.27 6.98 -6.58
C LEU A 43 8.58 8.48 -6.51
N TRP A 44 9.61 8.85 -5.77
CA TRP A 44 10.07 10.23 -5.64
C TRP A 44 10.45 10.83 -7.00
N LEU A 45 11.23 10.09 -7.80
CA LEU A 45 11.60 10.48 -9.16
C LEU A 45 10.38 10.63 -10.08
N LEU A 46 9.39 9.75 -9.95
CA LEU A 46 8.13 9.81 -10.70
C LEU A 46 7.32 11.05 -10.34
N LEU A 47 7.23 11.41 -9.05
CA LEU A 47 6.54 12.61 -8.58
C LEU A 47 7.24 13.90 -9.02
N GLN A 48 8.58 13.92 -9.05
CA GLN A 48 9.34 15.11 -9.46
C GLN A 48 9.32 15.35 -10.97
N ASN A 49 9.50 14.30 -11.77
CA ASN A 49 9.72 14.44 -13.21
C ASN A 49 8.47 14.15 -14.04
N GLY A 50 7.38 13.65 -13.44
CA GLY A 50 6.16 13.23 -14.16
C GLY A 50 6.35 12.03 -15.08
N ILE A 51 7.56 11.49 -15.15
CA ILE A 51 7.98 10.41 -16.03
C ILE A 51 8.56 9.32 -15.13
N ALA A 52 7.91 8.15 -15.08
CA ALA A 52 8.52 6.97 -14.51
C ALA A 52 9.88 6.78 -15.20
N PRO A 53 11.01 6.59 -14.49
CA PRO A 53 12.29 6.43 -15.15
C PRO A 53 12.19 5.30 -16.18
N GLN A 54 12.14 5.68 -17.47
CA GLN A 54 12.10 4.77 -18.62
C GLN A 54 13.31 3.83 -18.69
N THR A 55 14.28 4.02 -17.80
CA THR A 55 15.43 3.14 -17.57
C THR A 55 15.07 1.89 -16.76
N VAL A 56 13.89 1.80 -16.15
CA VAL A 56 13.42 0.58 -15.46
C VAL A 56 12.21 0.02 -16.18
N ALA A 57 12.48 -0.62 -17.33
CA ALA A 57 11.50 -1.29 -18.20
C ALA A 57 10.68 -2.43 -17.54
N ALA A 58 10.74 -2.59 -16.22
CA ALA A 58 10.14 -3.70 -15.47
C ALA A 58 9.29 -3.25 -14.26
N THR A 59 9.10 -1.95 -14.05
CA THR A 59 8.36 -1.47 -12.88
C THR A 59 6.86 -1.49 -13.14
N PRO A 60 6.04 -2.27 -12.40
CA PRO A 60 4.61 -2.35 -12.64
C PRO A 60 3.94 -0.99 -12.36
N PRO A 61 3.37 -0.32 -13.38
CA PRO A 61 2.89 1.06 -13.25
C PRO A 61 1.76 1.20 -12.23
N LEU A 62 0.94 0.14 -12.11
CA LEU A 62 -0.22 0.10 -11.23
C LEU A 62 0.17 0.31 -9.75
N TYR A 63 1.26 -0.31 -9.28
CA TYR A 63 1.67 -0.16 -7.88
C TYR A 63 2.07 1.29 -7.58
N TYR A 64 2.81 1.93 -8.47
CA TYR A 64 3.25 3.32 -8.28
C TYR A 64 2.13 4.33 -8.41
N TRP A 65 1.13 4.06 -9.26
CA TRP A 65 -0.10 4.86 -9.28
C TRP A 65 -0.85 4.76 -7.97
N MET A 66 -1.04 3.54 -7.45
CA MET A 66 -1.67 3.36 -6.14
C MET A 66 -0.84 4.01 -5.02
N ALA A 67 0.48 3.88 -5.03
CA ALA A 67 1.37 4.50 -4.06
C ALA A 67 1.30 6.03 -4.10
N SER A 68 1.24 6.63 -5.29
CA SER A 68 1.04 8.08 -5.43
C SER A 68 -0.33 8.52 -4.90
N ALA A 69 -1.39 7.74 -5.17
CA ALA A 69 -2.74 8.05 -4.71
C ALA A 69 -2.87 7.93 -3.18
N THR A 70 -2.32 6.88 -2.58
CA THR A 70 -2.32 6.71 -1.13
C THR A 70 -1.46 7.77 -0.45
N ALA A 71 -0.27 8.06 -1.00
CA ALA A 71 0.61 9.10 -0.49
C ALA A 71 -0.04 10.50 -0.57
N TRP A 72 -0.76 10.80 -1.64
CA TRP A 72 -1.51 12.05 -1.77
C TRP A 72 -2.66 12.13 -0.75
N LEU A 73 -3.44 11.05 -0.60
CA LEU A 73 -4.56 11.00 0.33
C LEU A 73 -4.10 11.14 1.80
N THR A 74 -2.95 10.56 2.15
CA THR A 74 -2.40 10.61 3.51
C THR A 74 -1.35 11.70 3.72
N SER A 75 -1.10 12.55 2.72
CA SER A 75 -0.15 13.66 2.81
C SER A 75 -0.35 14.60 4.00
N PRO A 76 -1.57 14.88 4.52
CA PRO A 76 -1.70 15.75 5.70
C PRO A 76 -1.33 15.07 7.03
N LEU A 77 -1.22 13.73 7.06
CA LEU A 77 -1.06 12.97 8.30
C LEU A 77 0.25 12.18 8.35
N LEU A 78 0.76 11.73 7.20
CA LEU A 78 1.89 10.80 7.11
C LEU A 78 3.02 11.38 6.25
N THR A 79 4.23 10.89 6.48
CA THR A 79 5.35 11.15 5.55
C THR A 79 5.07 10.51 4.20
N LEU A 80 5.68 11.02 3.14
CA LEU A 80 5.50 10.47 1.79
C LEU A 80 5.86 8.98 1.73
N ALA A 81 6.92 8.57 2.44
CA ALA A 81 7.35 7.17 2.49
C ALA A 81 6.30 6.27 3.16
N ASP A 82 5.76 6.70 4.30
CA ASP A 82 4.71 5.94 4.99
C ASP A 82 3.42 5.87 4.17
N GLY A 83 3.01 7.00 3.57
CA GLY A 83 1.83 7.08 2.71
C GLY A 83 1.93 6.23 1.45
N ALA A 84 3.14 6.09 0.88
CA ALA A 84 3.38 5.21 -0.26
C ALA A 84 3.23 3.73 0.10
N ARG A 85 3.65 3.32 1.30
CA ARG A 85 3.56 1.93 1.77
C ARG A 85 2.12 1.46 1.97
N LEU A 86 1.19 2.37 2.20
CA LEU A 86 -0.25 2.06 2.27
C LEU A 86 -0.79 1.40 1.00
N ALA A 87 -0.17 1.59 -0.16
CA ALA A 87 -0.53 0.84 -1.37
C ALA A 87 -0.43 -0.67 -1.15
N SER A 88 0.64 -1.16 -0.49
CA SER A 88 0.76 -2.57 -0.10
C SER A 88 -0.37 -3.00 0.83
N GLY A 89 -0.74 -2.15 1.80
CA GLY A 89 -1.89 -2.38 2.67
C GLY A 89 -3.21 -2.54 1.90
N VAL A 90 -3.43 -1.72 0.87
CA VAL A 90 -4.61 -1.81 -0.01
C VAL A 90 -4.63 -3.13 -0.78
N PHE A 91 -3.51 -3.57 -1.36
CA PHE A 91 -3.45 -4.85 -2.07
C PHE A 91 -3.65 -6.04 -1.14
N VAL A 92 -3.12 -6.00 0.08
CA VAL A 92 -3.36 -7.03 1.09
C VAL A 92 -4.84 -7.05 1.47
N ALA A 93 -5.48 -5.89 1.67
CA ALA A 93 -6.91 -5.80 1.96
C ALA A 93 -7.77 -6.37 0.81
N LEU A 94 -7.41 -6.07 -0.44
CA LEU A 94 -8.07 -6.63 -1.63
C LEU A 94 -7.89 -8.15 -1.71
N ALA A 95 -6.69 -8.66 -1.44
CA ALA A 95 -6.43 -10.09 -1.43
C ALA A 95 -7.26 -10.79 -0.35
N LEU A 96 -7.29 -10.26 0.88
CA LEU A 96 -8.11 -10.79 1.97
C LEU A 96 -9.60 -10.75 1.63
N PHE A 97 -10.08 -9.67 1.01
CA PHE A 97 -11.46 -9.56 0.57
C PHE A 97 -11.83 -10.63 -0.47
N PHE A 98 -10.95 -10.89 -1.44
CA PHE A 98 -11.21 -11.85 -2.50
C PHE A 98 -10.99 -13.31 -2.11
N THR A 99 -10.21 -13.60 -1.07
CA THR A 99 -10.03 -14.95 -0.52
C THR A 99 -11.05 -15.29 0.56
N ALA A 100 -11.56 -14.29 1.29
CA ALA A 100 -12.57 -14.49 2.33
C ALA A 100 -14.02 -14.55 1.81
N ARG A 101 -14.25 -14.29 0.52
CA ARG A 101 -15.54 -14.44 -0.19
C ARG A 101 -15.78 -15.87 -0.66
#